data_AF-A0A7Z9V0T6-F1
#
_entry.id   AF-A0A7Z9V0T6-F1
#
_cell.length_a   1.000
_cell.length_b   1.000
_cell.length_c   1.000
_cell.angle_alpha   90.00
_cell.angle_beta   90.00
_cell.angle_gamma   90.00
#
_symmetry.space_group_name_H-M   'P 1'
#
loop_
_entity.id
_entity.type
_entity.pdbx_description
1 polymer ?
#
loop_
_entity_poly.entity_id
_entity_poly.type
_entity_poly.pdbx_seq_one_letter_code
_entity_poly.pdbx_strand_id
1 'polypeptide(L)'
;MIQPEPEILRPTVDWLIDGTQFRAQVYRNGADLVLSNGLIRRAWRLEMNAACVAYDNLITGDPLLRAVRPEAQITINEEVFSVGGLMGQSNHAYLTEEFIELLKDDPQSLRFSGFRVGKPTARLIWKFVRHHALEAK
;
A
#
# COMPACT_ATOMS: atom_id res chain seq x y z
N MET A 1 -9.06 -15.18 -8.86
CA MET A 1 -8.21 -14.70 -9.97
C MET A 1 -8.06 -13.20 -9.83
N ILE A 2 -6.83 -12.68 -9.92
CA ILE A 2 -6.57 -11.23 -9.87
C ILE A 2 -6.87 -10.68 -11.26
N GLN A 3 -7.69 -9.64 -11.34
CA GLN A 3 -8.11 -9.03 -12.60
C GLN A 3 -7.10 -7.96 -13.05
N PRO A 4 -7.05 -7.61 -14.34
CA PRO A 4 -6.30 -6.45 -14.78
C PRO A 4 -6.83 -5.18 -14.10
N GLU A 5 -5.94 -4.21 -13.89
CA GLU A 5 -6.33 -2.91 -13.34
C GLU A 5 -7.30 -2.18 -14.31
N PRO A 6 -8.47 -1.70 -13.83
CA PRO A 6 -9.41 -0.97 -14.66
C PRO A 6 -8.92 0.45 -14.97
N GLU A 7 -9.49 1.07 -16.00
CA GLU A 7 -9.21 2.48 -16.32
C GLU A 7 -9.65 3.40 -15.18
N ILE A 8 -8.84 4.44 -14.91
CA ILE A 8 -9.10 5.41 -13.85
C ILE A 8 -10.22 6.35 -14.32
N LEU A 9 -11.44 6.10 -13.84
CA LEU A 9 -12.58 6.98 -14.06
C LEU A 9 -12.75 7.91 -12.87
N ARG A 10 -12.99 9.20 -13.15
CA ARG A 10 -13.33 10.16 -12.09
C ARG A 10 -14.72 9.82 -11.53
N PRO A 11 -14.87 9.70 -10.20
CA PRO A 11 -16.16 9.42 -9.61
C PRO A 11 -17.15 10.55 -9.85
N THR A 12 -18.39 10.20 -10.19
CA THR A 12 -19.50 11.15 -10.35
C THR A 12 -20.30 11.36 -9.06
N VAL A 13 -20.04 10.57 -8.02
CA VAL A 13 -20.72 10.64 -6.71
C VAL A 13 -19.67 10.89 -5.64
N ASP A 14 -20.01 11.75 -4.68
CA ASP A 14 -19.17 12.02 -3.52
C ASP A 14 -19.09 10.80 -2.61
N TRP A 15 -17.87 10.31 -2.39
CA TRP A 15 -17.59 9.13 -1.57
C TRP A 15 -17.98 9.31 -0.09
N LEU A 16 -18.02 10.55 0.41
CA LEU A 16 -18.42 10.86 1.77
C LEU A 16 -19.94 10.73 1.96
N ILE A 17 -20.69 10.92 0.86
CA ILE A 17 -22.16 10.76 0.82
C ILE A 17 -22.52 9.30 0.52
N ASP A 18 -21.90 8.71 -0.51
CA ASP A 18 -22.14 7.33 -0.92
C ASP A 18 -20.83 6.60 -1.25
N GLY A 19 -20.41 5.77 -0.29
CA GLY A 19 -19.21 4.94 -0.37
C GLY A 19 -19.38 3.61 -1.11
N THR A 20 -20.58 3.27 -1.60
CA THR A 20 -20.93 1.89 -2.00
C THR A 20 -20.07 1.35 -3.16
N GLN A 21 -19.68 2.21 -4.09
CA GLN A 21 -18.85 1.89 -5.24
C GLN A 21 -17.35 1.83 -4.95
N PHE A 22 -16.88 2.44 -3.85
CA PHE A 22 -15.46 2.59 -3.53
C PHE A 22 -14.92 1.43 -2.69
N ARG A 23 -15.04 0.21 -3.23
CA ARG A 23 -14.58 -1.01 -2.57
C ARG A 23 -13.15 -1.34 -2.98
N ALA A 24 -12.29 -1.53 -1.99
CA ALA A 24 -10.91 -1.93 -2.21
C ALA A 24 -10.83 -3.32 -2.86
N GLN A 25 -10.06 -3.40 -3.93
CA GLN A 25 -9.83 -4.60 -4.72
C GLN A 25 -8.36 -4.69 -5.11
N VAL A 26 -7.93 -5.91 -5.40
CA VAL A 26 -6.56 -6.20 -5.82
C VAL A 26 -6.55 -6.53 -7.31
N TYR A 27 -5.67 -5.86 -8.03
CA TYR A 27 -5.50 -5.95 -9.47
C TYR A 27 -4.06 -6.28 -9.84
N ARG A 28 -3.87 -6.63 -11.11
CA ARG A 28 -2.57 -6.82 -11.74
C ARG A 28 -2.36 -5.73 -12.79
N ASN A 29 -1.21 -5.07 -12.76
CA ASN A 29 -0.81 -4.14 -13.80
C ASN A 29 0.65 -4.46 -14.19
N GLY A 30 0.83 -5.19 -15.29
CA GLY A 30 2.16 -5.70 -15.66
C GLY A 30 2.81 -6.53 -14.55
N ALA A 31 4.00 -6.08 -14.10
CA ALA A 31 4.76 -6.67 -13.01
C ALA A 31 4.20 -6.33 -11.60
N ASP A 32 3.34 -5.32 -11.52
CA ASP A 32 2.91 -4.73 -10.26
C ASP A 32 1.64 -5.39 -9.73
N LEU A 33 1.59 -5.56 -8.41
CA LEU A 33 0.38 -5.86 -7.66
C LEU A 33 -0.25 -4.53 -7.24
N VAL A 34 -1.51 -4.31 -7.54
CA VAL A 34 -2.17 -3.04 -7.28
C VAL A 34 -3.31 -3.24 -6.29
N LEU A 35 -3.40 -2.40 -5.27
CA LEU A 35 -4.56 -2.26 -4.39
C LEU A 35 -5.20 -0.90 -4.70
N SER A 36 -6.46 -0.92 -5.12
CA SER A 36 -7.21 0.30 -5.40
C SER A 36 -8.66 0.16 -5.00
N ASN A 37 -9.26 1.26 -4.57
CA ASN A 37 -10.70 1.38 -4.33
C ASN A 37 -11.38 2.40 -5.26
N GLY A 38 -10.68 2.88 -6.29
CA GLY A 38 -11.15 3.93 -7.20
C GLY A 38 -10.97 5.37 -6.69
N LEU A 39 -10.53 5.56 -5.43
CA LEU A 39 -10.18 6.88 -4.88
C LEU A 39 -8.67 7.00 -4.69
N ILE A 40 -8.04 5.92 -4.26
CA ILE A 40 -6.61 5.84 -4.01
C ILE A 40 -6.07 4.54 -4.56
N ARG A 41 -4.84 4.59 -5.06
CA ARG A 41 -4.13 3.48 -5.64
C ARG A 41 -2.81 3.28 -4.93
N ARG A 42 -2.44 2.04 -4.67
CA ARG A 42 -1.10 1.67 -4.22
C ARG A 42 -0.60 0.49 -5.04
N ALA A 43 0.64 0.55 -5.51
CA ALA A 43 1.23 -0.51 -6.33
C ALA A 43 2.55 -0.99 -5.75
N TRP A 44 2.76 -2.31 -5.81
CA TRP A 44 3.99 -2.97 -5.39
C TRP A 44 4.60 -3.74 -6.55
N ARG A 45 5.89 -3.50 -6.82
CA ARG A 45 6.64 -4.25 -7.82
C ARG A 45 7.20 -5.53 -7.21
N LEU A 46 6.56 -6.66 -7.50
CA LEU A 46 6.84 -7.92 -6.80
C LEU A 46 8.26 -8.44 -7.05
N GLU A 47 8.78 -8.23 -8.25
CA GLU A 47 10.15 -8.63 -8.64
C GLU A 47 11.25 -7.78 -8.01
N MET A 48 10.90 -6.62 -7.44
CA MET A 48 11.82 -5.72 -6.73
C MET A 48 11.51 -5.75 -5.24
N ASN A 49 11.63 -6.95 -4.65
CA ASN A 49 11.40 -7.20 -3.24
C ASN A 49 10.04 -6.67 -2.70
N ALA A 50 9.00 -6.72 -3.54
CA ALA A 50 7.68 -6.14 -3.28
C ALA A 50 7.72 -4.68 -2.80
N ALA A 51 8.60 -3.86 -3.37
CA ALA A 51 8.68 -2.45 -3.07
C ALA A 51 7.42 -1.69 -3.51
N CYS A 52 6.92 -0.79 -2.67
CA CYS A 52 5.87 0.15 -3.07
C CYS A 52 6.47 1.17 -4.04
N VAL A 53 5.99 1.12 -5.28
CA VAL A 53 6.47 1.92 -6.40
C VAL A 53 5.46 3.00 -6.82
N ALA A 54 4.22 2.90 -6.37
CA ALA A 54 3.22 3.94 -6.59
C ALA A 54 2.26 4.08 -5.41
N TYR A 55 1.87 5.31 -5.11
CA TYR A 55 0.79 5.65 -4.20
C TYR A 55 0.14 6.91 -4.75
N ASP A 56 -1.07 6.79 -5.30
CA ASP A 56 -1.66 7.82 -6.16
C ASP A 56 -3.04 8.22 -5.65
N ASN A 57 -3.31 9.53 -5.64
CA ASN A 57 -4.64 10.06 -5.43
C ASN A 57 -5.39 10.05 -6.77
N LEU A 58 -6.37 9.16 -6.93
CA LEU A 58 -7.11 9.02 -8.19
C LEU A 58 -8.16 10.12 -8.38
N ILE A 59 -8.48 10.90 -7.34
CA ILE A 59 -9.39 12.04 -7.44
C ILE A 59 -8.69 13.22 -8.11
N THR A 60 -7.48 13.54 -7.64
CA THR A 60 -6.70 14.68 -8.18
C THR A 60 -5.76 14.28 -9.31
N GLY A 61 -5.34 13.01 -9.35
CA GLY A 61 -4.31 12.48 -10.26
C GLY A 61 -2.88 12.61 -9.71
N ASP A 62 -2.71 13.13 -8.48
CA ASP A 62 -1.38 13.41 -7.94
C ASP A 62 -0.69 12.14 -7.42
N PRO A 63 0.61 11.92 -7.75
CA PRO A 63 1.42 10.92 -7.08
C PRO A 63 1.75 11.39 -5.66
N LEU A 64 1.34 10.61 -4.67
CA LEU A 64 1.62 10.84 -3.26
C LEU A 64 2.97 10.25 -2.84
N LEU A 65 3.45 9.22 -3.55
CA LEU A 65 4.75 8.60 -3.28
C LEU A 65 5.90 9.44 -3.85
N ARG A 66 6.88 9.77 -3.01
CA ARG A 66 8.06 10.54 -3.41
C ARG A 66 9.37 9.77 -3.32
N ALA A 67 9.38 8.70 -2.53
CA ALA A 67 10.55 7.87 -2.34
C ALA A 67 10.14 6.45 -1.95
N VAL A 68 10.87 5.47 -2.46
CA VAL A 68 10.71 4.09 -2.04
C VAL A 68 11.33 3.92 -0.66
N ARG A 69 10.60 3.29 0.25
CA ARG A 69 11.05 2.97 1.62
C ARG A 69 10.64 1.54 1.96
N PRO A 70 11.29 0.91 2.96
CA PRO A 70 10.81 -0.36 3.51
C PRO A 70 9.34 -0.27 3.94
N GLU A 71 8.59 -1.35 3.73
CA GLU A 71 7.18 -1.44 4.11
C GLU A 71 6.99 -1.49 5.63
N ALA A 72 7.97 -2.07 6.31
CA ALA A 72 8.08 -2.11 7.75
C ALA A 72 9.55 -2.24 8.14
N GLN A 73 9.82 -2.02 9.42
CA GLN A 73 11.06 -2.40 10.08
C GLN A 73 10.70 -3.25 11.28
N ILE A 74 11.40 -4.35 11.47
CA ILE A 74 11.23 -5.24 12.61
C ILE A 74 12.56 -5.40 13.33
N THR A 75 12.52 -5.57 14.65
CA THR A 75 13.72 -5.84 15.44
C THR A 75 13.68 -7.28 15.93
N ILE A 76 14.74 -8.05 15.65
CA ILE A 76 14.91 -9.42 16.12
C ILE A 76 16.26 -9.49 16.81
N ASN A 77 16.30 -9.91 18.08
CA ASN A 77 17.54 -10.00 18.86
C ASN A 77 18.38 -8.71 18.80
N GLU A 78 17.73 -7.55 18.99
CA GLU A 78 18.35 -6.21 18.95
C GLU A 78 18.82 -5.73 17.56
N GLU A 79 18.75 -6.57 16.53
CA GLU A 79 19.08 -6.22 15.15
C GLU A 79 17.84 -5.78 14.36
N VAL A 80 17.96 -4.70 13.58
CA VAL A 80 16.86 -4.13 12.80
C VAL A 80 16.89 -4.67 11.37
N PHE A 81 15.78 -5.26 10.95
CA PHE A 81 15.58 -5.77 9.60
C PHE A 81 14.49 -4.96 8.89
N SER A 82 14.83 -4.46 7.70
CA SER A 82 13.85 -3.87 6.78
C SER A 82 13.00 -4.96 6.14
N VAL A 83 11.69 -4.75 6.04
CA VAL A 83 10.77 -5.63 5.30
C VAL A 83 10.54 -5.04 3.92
N GLY A 84 10.99 -5.75 2.88
CA GLY A 84 10.96 -5.23 1.52
C GLY A 84 11.84 -3.99 1.34
N GLY A 85 11.46 -3.15 0.39
CA GLY A 85 12.15 -1.88 0.13
C GLY A 85 13.36 -2.02 -0.77
N LEU A 86 13.83 -0.86 -1.25
CA LEU A 86 14.94 -0.74 -2.19
C LEU A 86 15.86 0.40 -1.75
N MET A 87 17.11 0.33 -2.21
CA MET A 87 18.14 1.34 -1.98
C MET A 87 18.63 1.94 -3.30
N GLY A 88 19.40 3.03 -3.19
CA GLY A 88 20.03 3.68 -4.34
C GLY A 88 19.28 4.89 -4.89
N GLN A 89 18.19 5.30 -4.23
CA GLN A 89 17.48 6.51 -4.62
C GLN A 89 18.27 7.75 -4.18
N SER A 90 18.72 8.55 -5.15
CA SER A 90 19.49 9.78 -4.90
C SER A 90 18.61 10.97 -4.54
N ASN A 91 17.42 11.06 -5.14
CA ASN A 91 16.46 12.14 -4.92
C ASN A 91 15.18 11.62 -4.28
N HIS A 92 14.76 12.20 -3.16
CA HIS A 92 13.57 11.79 -2.40
C HIS A 92 12.39 12.78 -2.52
N ALA A 93 12.47 13.77 -3.42
CA ALA A 93 11.41 14.76 -3.63
C ALA A 93 10.33 14.27 -4.60
N TYR A 94 10.68 13.36 -5.51
CA TYR A 94 9.79 12.74 -6.49
C TYR A 94 10.30 11.35 -6.87
N LEU A 95 9.41 10.53 -7.40
CA LEU A 95 9.71 9.19 -7.88
C LEU A 95 9.23 9.06 -9.32
N THR A 96 10.12 8.68 -10.23
CA THR A 96 9.79 8.37 -11.63
C THR A 96 10.10 6.91 -11.93
N GLU A 97 9.57 6.39 -13.04
CA GLU A 97 9.79 5.02 -13.47
C GLU A 97 11.28 4.73 -13.72
N GLU A 98 12.01 5.67 -14.33
CA GLU A 98 13.45 5.53 -14.60
C GLU A 98 14.25 5.43 -13.29
N PHE A 99 13.82 6.12 -12.23
CA PHE A 99 14.44 5.97 -10.92
C PHE A 99 14.16 4.63 -10.30
N ILE A 100 12.94 4.11 -10.43
CA ILE A 100 12.57 2.79 -9.91
C ILE A 100 13.46 1.71 -10.53
N GLU A 101 13.68 1.73 -11.85
CA GLU A 101 14.53 0.75 -12.55
C GLU A 101 16.00 0.74 -12.09
N LEU A 102 16.49 1.87 -11.55
CA LEU A 102 17.86 2.00 -11.04
C LEU A 102 18.01 1.54 -9.59
N LEU A 103 16.89 1.35 -8.86
CA LEU A 103 16.93 0.94 -7.47
C LEU A 103 17.34 -0.52 -7.34
N LYS A 104 17.99 -0.81 -6.22
CA LYS A 104 18.52 -2.14 -5.93
C LYS A 104 17.97 -2.68 -4.63
N ASP A 105 17.79 -3.98 -4.64
CA ASP A 105 17.50 -4.80 -3.48
C ASP A 105 18.52 -4.59 -2.36
N ASP A 106 18.05 -4.38 -1.13
CA ASP A 106 18.89 -4.34 0.07
C ASP A 106 19.26 -5.76 0.51
N PRO A 107 20.54 -6.17 0.49
CA PRO A 107 21.00 -7.48 0.96
C PRO A 107 20.55 -7.86 2.38
N GLN A 108 20.39 -6.86 3.26
CA GLN A 108 20.02 -7.07 4.66
C GLN A 108 18.51 -7.02 4.90
N SER A 109 17.72 -6.71 3.87
CA SER A 109 16.25 -6.72 3.97
C SER A 109 15.68 -8.14 3.88
N LEU A 110 14.55 -8.34 4.56
CA LEU A 110 13.75 -9.54 4.39
C LEU A 110 13.24 -9.62 2.95
N ARG A 111 13.43 -10.80 2.34
CA ARG A 111 13.07 -11.05 0.95
C ARG A 111 11.61 -11.39 0.80
N PHE A 112 10.99 -10.78 -0.21
CA PHE A 112 9.66 -11.12 -0.64
C PHE A 112 9.60 -12.60 -1.08
N SER A 113 8.72 -13.36 -0.45
CA SER A 113 8.50 -14.79 -0.75
C SER A 113 7.12 -15.06 -1.35
N GLY A 114 6.15 -14.17 -1.13
CA GLY A 114 4.80 -14.32 -1.64
C GLY A 114 3.80 -13.37 -0.98
N PHE A 115 2.59 -13.33 -1.53
CA PHE A 115 1.50 -12.51 -1.01
C PHE A 115 0.19 -13.31 -0.96
N ARG A 116 -0.75 -12.83 -0.15
CA ARG A 116 -2.11 -13.37 -0.08
C ARG A 116 -3.11 -12.25 0.02
N VAL A 117 -4.16 -12.33 -0.79
CA VAL A 117 -5.32 -11.43 -0.71
C VAL A 117 -6.37 -12.06 0.20
N GLY A 118 -6.89 -11.29 1.15
CA GLY A 118 -7.88 -11.77 2.09
C GLY A 118 -8.60 -10.62 2.79
N LYS A 119 -9.63 -10.96 3.55
CA LYS A 119 -10.32 -9.98 4.40
C LYS A 119 -9.43 -9.63 5.59
N PRO A 120 -9.31 -8.35 5.96
CA PRO A 120 -8.63 -7.96 7.20
C PRO A 120 -9.25 -8.67 8.40
N THR A 121 -8.40 -9.29 9.21
CA THR A 121 -8.79 -9.91 10.49
C THR A 121 -8.43 -8.97 11.64
N ALA A 122 -9.28 -8.88 12.66
CA ALA A 122 -9.00 -8.07 13.84
C ALA A 122 -7.70 -8.56 14.52
N ARG A 123 -6.68 -7.69 14.59
CA ARG A 123 -5.40 -7.99 15.26
C ARG A 123 -5.48 -7.88 16.78
N LEU A 124 -6.40 -7.04 17.26
CA LEU A 124 -6.64 -6.77 18.67
C LEU A 124 -8.16 -6.81 18.89
N ILE A 125 -8.60 -7.52 19.93
CA ILE A 125 -9.99 -7.48 20.36
C ILE A 125 -10.16 -6.17 21.13
N TRP A 126 -10.64 -5.14 20.44
CA TRP A 126 -10.94 -3.86 21.07
C TRP A 126 -12.15 -4.00 21.99
N LYS A 127 -11.94 -3.96 23.31
CA LYS A 127 -13.03 -3.89 24.29
C LYS A 127 -13.61 -2.49 24.27
N PHE A 128 -14.85 -2.34 23.76
CA PHE A 128 -15.58 -1.09 23.87
C PHE A 128 -15.94 -0.82 25.33
N VAL A 129 -15.10 -0.08 26.05
CA VAL A 129 -15.42 0.47 27.37
C VAL A 129 -16.10 1.82 27.14
N ARG A 130 -17.40 1.91 27.41
CA ARG A 130 -18.11 3.20 27.41
C ARG A 130 -17.89 3.88 28.76
N HIS A 131 -16.82 4.66 28.89
CA HIS A 131 -16.51 5.40 30.12
C HIS A 131 -17.57 6.45 30.51
N HIS A 132 -18.44 6.86 29.58
CA HIS A 132 -19.44 7.91 29.79
C HIS A 132 -20.89 7.48 29.48
N ALA A 133 -21.18 6.18 29.40
CA ALA A 133 -22.57 5.77 29.42
C ALA A 133 -23.08 5.89 30.87
N LEU A 134 -24.10 6.72 31.10
CA LEU A 134 -24.97 6.56 32.28
C LEU A 134 -25.45 5.11 32.25
N GLU A 135 -25.22 4.36 33.32
CA GLU A 135 -25.61 2.95 33.41
C GLU A 135 -27.07 2.81 32.98
N ALA A 136 -27.30 1.98 31.96
CA ALA A 136 -28.65 1.59 31.59
C ALA A 136 -29.20 0.74 32.74
N LYS A 137 -30.17 1.31 33.46
CA LYS A 137 -30.92 0.65 34.52
C LYS A 137 -31.97 -0.29 33.95
#